data_AF-A0A2V7NXA6-F1
#
_entry.id   AF-A0A2V7NXA6-F1
#
_cell.length_a   1.000
_cell.length_b   1.000
_cell.length_c   1.000
_cell.angle_alpha   90.00
_cell.angle_beta   90.00
_cell.angle_gamma   90.00
#
_symmetry.space_group_name_H-M   'P 1'
#
loop_
_entity.id
_entity.type
_entity.pdbx_description
1 polymer ?
#
loop_
_entity_poly.entity_id
_entity_poly.type
_entity_poly.pdbx_seq_one_letter_code
_entity_poly.pdbx_strand_id
1 'polypeptide(L)' 'MITPRGWWLALILTGLVGCASPEATRVRGGGPGGDPGNHDRVTELHAGARMYYRTPCRTVKVKCSGPMPAFGTRGT' A
#
# COMPACT_ATOMS: atom_id res chain seq x y z
N MET A 1 15.39 -12.94 -41.22
CA MET A 1 15.89 -11.68 -40.65
C MET A 1 14.69 -10.74 -40.53
N ILE A 2 14.25 -10.45 -39.30
CA ILE A 2 13.09 -9.56 -39.08
C ILE A 2 13.60 -8.13 -39.25
N THR A 3 13.04 -7.38 -40.20
CA THR A 3 13.41 -5.98 -40.46
C THR A 3 13.01 -5.08 -39.29
N PRO A 4 13.64 -3.91 -39.11
CA PRO A 4 13.25 -2.97 -38.05
C PRO A 4 11.76 -2.58 -38.12
N ARG A 5 11.19 -2.54 -39.33
CA ARG A 5 9.74 -2.34 -39.54
C ARG A 5 8.90 -3.51 -39.04
N GLY A 6 9.38 -4.74 -39.21
CA GLY A 6 8.73 -5.94 -38.66
C GLY A 6 8.71 -5.95 -37.12
N TRP A 7 9.76 -5.44 -36.48
CA TRP A 7 9.81 -5.27 -35.03
C TRP A 7 8.78 -4.26 -34.51
N TRP A 8 8.65 -3.11 -35.18
CA TRP A 8 7.63 -2.12 -34.83
C TRP A 8 6.21 -2.66 -35.00
N LEU A 9 5.95 -3.38 -36.09
CA LEU A 9 4.66 -4.03 -36.32
C LEU A 9 4.33 -5.07 -35.23
N ALA A 10 5.31 -5.89 -34.85
CA ALA A 10 5.11 -6.88 -33.79
C ALA A 10 4.77 -6.23 -32.44
N LEU A 11 5.48 -5.15 -32.06
CA LEU A 11 5.20 -4.40 -30.83
C LEU A 11 3.80 -3.80 -30.81
N ILE A 12 3.37 -3.16 -31.91
CA ILE A 12 2.04 -2.57 -32.03
C ILE A 12 0.95 -3.65 -31.89
N LEU A 13 1.12 -4.78 -32.59
CA LEU A 13 0.17 -5.90 -32.52
C LEU A 13 0.06 -6.47 -31.10
N THR A 14 1.17 -6.65 -30.38
CA THR A 14 1.14 -7.11 -28.99
C THR A 14 0.48 -6.13 -28.03
N GLY A 15 0.65 -4.82 -28.24
CA GLY A 15 -0.01 -3.79 -27.43
C GLY A 15 -1.53 -3.79 -27.58
N LEU A 16 -2.03 -4.03 -28.80
CA LEU A 16 -3.48 -4.09 -29.07
C LEU A 16 -4.17 -5.28 -28.37
N VAL A 17 -3.48 -6.43 -28.25
CA VAL A 17 -4.01 -7.60 -27.53
C VAL A 17 -4.11 -7.33 -26.02
N GLY A 18 -3.24 -6.48 -25.47
CA GLY A 18 -3.29 -6.05 -24.07
C GLY A 18 -4.58 -5.34 -23.66
N CYS A 19 -5.24 -4.63 -24.59
CA CYS A 19 -6.52 -3.96 -24.35
C CYS A 19 -7.68 -4.95 -24.13
N ALA A 20 -7.62 -6.15 -24.72
CA ALA A 20 -8.61 -7.21 -24.52
C ALA A 20 -8.27 -8.11 -23.32
N SER A 21 -7.23 -7.78 -22.55
CA SER A 21 -6.86 -8.55 -21.37
C SER A 21 -7.94 -8.45 -20.30
N PRO A 22 -8.29 -9.56 -19.61
CA PRO A 22 -9.17 -9.50 -18.45
C PRO A 22 -8.61 -8.63 -17.31
N GLU A 23 -7.30 -8.36 -17.30
CA GLU A 23 -6.71 -7.38 -16.37
C GLU A 23 -7.04 -5.93 -16.73
N ALA A 24 -7.34 -5.62 -18.00
CA ALA A 24 -7.71 -4.26 -18.42
C ALA A 24 -9.08 -3.83 -17.89
N THR A 25 -9.98 -4.80 -17.64
CA THR A 25 -11.30 -4.58 -17.04
C THR A 25 -11.31 -4.85 -15.54
N ARG A 26 -10.19 -5.25 -14.95
CA ARG A 26 -10.11 -5.56 -13.52
C ARG A 26 -10.13 -4.29 -12.69
N VAL A 27 -11.27 -4.03 -12.06
CA VAL A 27 -11.39 -2.95 -11.09
C VAL A 27 -11.02 -3.49 -9.70
N ARG A 28 -10.08 -2.83 -9.00
CA ARG A 28 -9.76 -3.11 -7.58
C ARG A 28 -10.86 -2.58 -6.65
N GLY A 29 -12.08 -3.09 -6.82
CA GLY A 29 -13.24 -2.67 -6.05
C GLY A 29 -13.85 -1.37 -6.59
N GLY A 30 -14.74 -1.49 -7.59
CA GLY A 30 -15.53 -0.36 -8.11
C GLY A 30 -16.68 0.09 -7.19
N GLY A 31 -16.72 -0.46 -5.96
CA GLY A 31 -17.53 0.07 -4.87
C GLY A 31 -16.69 1.02 -3.99
N PRO A 32 -17.25 1.56 -2.90
CA PRO A 32 -16.58 2.50 -1.98
C PRO A 32 -15.31 1.98 -1.25
N GLY A 33 -14.62 0.98 -1.78
CA GLY A 33 -13.66 0.17 -1.05
C GLY A 33 -14.39 -0.77 -0.09
N GLY A 34 -13.81 -1.94 0.16
CA GLY A 34 -14.25 -2.81 1.25
C GLY A 34 -13.80 -2.22 2.57
N ASP A 35 -14.25 -1.00 2.90
CA ASP A 35 -14.24 -0.53 4.26
C ASP A 35 -15.54 -1.03 4.90
N PRO A 36 -15.51 -2.10 5.72
CA PRO A 36 -16.71 -2.68 6.30
C PRO A 36 -17.41 -1.75 7.30
N GLY A 37 -16.90 -0.53 7.50
CA GLY A 37 -17.43 0.40 8.49
C GLY A 37 -17.19 -0.08 9.92
N ASN A 38 -16.23 -1.00 10.11
CA ASN A 38 -15.82 -1.47 11.44
C ASN A 38 -14.91 -0.43 12.11
N HIS A 39 -15.46 0.77 12.29
CA HIS A 39 -14.81 1.93 12.91
C HIS A 39 -15.24 2.12 14.37
N ASP A 40 -15.88 1.12 14.96
CA ASP A 40 -16.53 1.24 16.27
C ASP A 40 -15.50 1.52 17.38
N ARG A 41 -15.21 0.54 18.23
CA ARG A 41 -14.32 0.78 19.37
C ARG A 41 -12.88 0.71 18.89
N VAL A 42 -12.06 1.64 19.37
CA VAL A 42 -10.61 1.49 19.35
C VAL A 42 -10.29 0.11 19.93
N THR A 43 -9.66 -0.75 19.14
CA THR A 43 -9.25 -2.07 19.60
C THR A 43 -8.29 -1.89 20.77
N GLU A 44 -8.72 -2.28 21.96
CA GLU A 44 -7.86 -2.29 23.13
C GLU A 44 -6.77 -3.33 22.93
N LEU A 45 -5.52 -2.89 23.11
CA LEU A 45 -4.41 -3.82 23.18
C LEU A 45 -4.55 -4.59 24.49
N HIS A 46 -4.57 -5.91 24.38
CA HIS A 46 -4.53 -6.78 25.56
C HIS A 46 -3.37 -6.36 26.46
N ALA A 47 -3.66 -6.20 27.76
CA ALA A 47 -2.68 -5.80 28.76
C ALA A 47 -1.49 -6.77 28.73
N GLY A 48 -0.35 -6.30 28.19
CA GLY A 48 0.85 -7.11 27.96
C GLY A 48 1.32 -7.16 26.50
N ALA A 49 0.54 -6.65 25.55
CA ALA A 49 0.96 -6.56 24.15
C ALA A 49 2.21 -5.67 24.01
N ARG A 50 3.29 -6.24 23.45
CA ARG A 50 4.52 -5.52 23.15
C ARG A 50 4.54 -5.17 21.67
N MET A 51 3.99 -4.01 21.30
CA MET A 51 3.92 -3.54 19.90
C MET A 51 5.25 -3.63 19.13
N TYR A 52 6.36 -3.45 19.85
CA TYR A 52 7.72 -3.41 19.29
C TYR A 52 8.60 -4.54 19.83
N TYR A 53 8.04 -5.76 19.99
CA TYR A 53 8.81 -6.91 20.48
C TYR A 53 9.99 -7.23 19.55
N ARG A 54 11.22 -7.04 20.05
CA ARG A 54 12.48 -7.26 19.31
C ARG A 54 12.62 -6.42 18.03
N THR A 55 11.81 -5.38 17.86
CA THR A 55 11.96 -4.46 16.73
C THR A 55 13.23 -3.62 16.96
N PRO A 56 14.22 -3.64 16.06
CA PRO A 56 15.41 -2.83 16.21
C PRO A 56 15.07 -1.34 16.06
N CYS A 57 15.55 -0.51 16.98
CA CYS A 57 15.41 0.95 16.88
C CYS A 57 16.24 1.46 15.70
N ARG A 58 15.58 1.76 14.57
CA ARG A 58 16.22 2.27 13.35
C ARG A 58 15.77 3.68 12.96
N THR A 59 14.96 4.33 13.78
CA THR A 59 14.48 5.69 13.49
C THR A 59 15.56 6.71 13.83
N VAL A 60 15.82 7.63 12.89
CA VAL A 60 16.63 8.82 13.14
C VAL A 60 16.03 9.64 14.28
N LYS A 61 16.88 10.25 15.12
CA LYS A 61 16.43 11.18 16.16
C LYS A 61 15.82 12.41 15.48
N VAL A 62 14.50 12.42 15.35
CA VAL A 62 13.74 13.58 14.88
C VAL A 62 13.20 14.33 16.08
N LYS A 63 13.34 15.66 16.07
CA LYS A 63 12.61 16.50 17.01
C LYS A 63 11.15 16.48 16.55
N CYS A 64 10.28 15.87 17.34
CA CYS A 64 8.84 15.91 17.08
C CYS A 64 8.32 17.34 17.32
N SER A 65 8.17 18.12 16.25
CA SER A 65 7.55 19.44 16.30
C SER A 65 6.04 19.27 16.12
N GLY A 66 5.30 19.28 17.23
CA GLY A 66 3.84 19.15 17.23
C GLY A 66 3.29 19.06 18.65
N PRO A 67 1.97 19.20 18.83
CA PRO A 67 1.35 18.93 20.12
C PRO A 67 1.68 17.51 20.58
N MET A 68 1.88 17.31 21.88
CA MET A 68 2.16 15.98 22.42
C MET A 68 1.02 15.02 22.02
N PRO A 69 1.34 13.78 21.58
CA PRO A 69 0.31 12.80 21.30
C PRO A 69 -0.51 12.55 22.58
N ALA A 70 -1.83 12.43 22.45
CA ALA A 70 -2.74 12.20 23.56
C ALA A 70 -2.57 10.80 24.22
N PHE A 71 -1.72 9.95 23.64
CA PHE A 71 -1.45 8.59 24.07
C PHE A 71 0.01 8.20 23.80
N GLY A 72 0.56 7.31 24.64
CA GLY A 72 1.94 6.84 24.58
C GLY A 72 2.83 7.43 25.68
N THR A 73 3.90 6.72 26.04
CA THR A 73 4.88 7.21 27.02
C THR A 73 5.72 8.33 26.40
N ARG A 74 6.01 9.39 27.17
CA ARG A 74 6.94 10.44 26.75
C ARG A 74 8.28 9.79 26.36
N GLY A 75 8.68 9.94 25.10
CA GLY A 75 9.97 9.43 24.64
C GLY A 75 11.10 10.11 25.40
N THR A 76 11.99 9.30 25.99
CA THR A 76 13.27 9.73 26.59
C THR A 76 14.32 9.96 25.53
#